data_AF-T1AGP1-F1
#
_entry.id   AF-T1AGP1-F1
#
_cell.length_a   1.000
_cell.length_b   1.000
_cell.length_c   1.000
_cell.angle_alpha   90.00
_cell.angle_beta   90.00
_cell.angle_gamma   90.00
#
_symmetry.space_group_name_H-M   'P 1'
#
loop_
_entity.id
_entity.type
_entity.pdbx_description
1 polymer ?
#
loop_
_entity_poly.entity_id
_entity_poly.type
_entity_poly.pdbx_seq_one_letter_code
_entity_poly.pdbx_strand_id
1 'polypeptide(L)'
;FVVDYLAEALREMRRHNFTEITDRHFSLGAHLNARDRKAVRKTVSGLMKILFPHGEVSQADLAEILELALEGRRRVKEQLKKMGSFEYYHTS
;
A
#
# COMPACT_ATOMS: atom_id res chain seq x y z
N PHE A 1 6.77 25.13 -14.96
CA PHE A 1 6.00 24.48 -16.06
C PHE A 1 5.92 22.96 -15.92
N VAL A 2 6.98 22.16 -16.12
CA VAL A 2 6.86 20.67 -16.03
C VAL A 2 6.57 20.18 -14.60
N VAL A 3 7.21 20.78 -13.59
CA VAL A 3 7.01 20.41 -12.18
C VAL A 3 5.59 20.73 -11.70
N ASP A 4 5.02 21.85 -12.14
CA ASP A 4 3.66 22.28 -11.74
C ASP A 4 2.60 21.31 -12.23
N TYR A 5 2.75 20.82 -13.47
CA TYR A 5 1.83 19.85 -14.05
C TYR A 5 1.86 18.51 -13.30
N LEU A 6 3.04 17.98 -12.99
CA LEU A 6 3.16 16.75 -12.20
C LEU A 6 2.57 16.94 -10.79
N ALA A 7 2.85 18.07 -10.15
CA ALA A 7 2.32 18.36 -8.82
C ALA A 7 0.78 18.44 -8.82
N GLU A 8 0.20 19.07 -9.84
CA GLU A 8 -1.26 19.17 -10.00
C GLU A 8 -1.90 17.81 -10.32
N ALA A 9 -1.29 17.01 -11.20
CA ALA A 9 -1.72 15.65 -11.48
C ALA A 9 -1.71 14.77 -10.23
N LEU A 10 -0.63 14.79 -9.44
CA LEU A 10 -0.55 14.04 -8.18
C LEU A 10 -1.56 14.55 -7.14
N ARG A 11 -1.87 15.86 -7.15
CA ARG A 11 -2.89 16.45 -6.27
C ARG A 11 -4.29 15.95 -6.64
N GLU A 12 -4.61 15.87 -7.92
CA GLU A 12 -5.89 15.32 -8.37
C GLU A 12 -5.98 13.81 -8.07
N MET A 13 -4.92 13.05 -8.36
CA MET A 13 -4.85 11.62 -8.04
C MET A 13 -5.03 11.32 -6.54
N ARG A 14 -4.68 12.27 -5.65
CA ARG A 14 -4.90 12.12 -4.21
C ARG A 14 -6.39 11.97 -3.86
N ARG A 15 -7.31 12.53 -4.66
CA ARG A 15 -8.77 12.49 -4.46
C ARG A 15 -9.37 11.12 -4.76
N HIS A 16 -8.72 10.33 -5.62
CA HIS A 16 -9.15 8.97 -5.94
C HIS A 16 -8.90 8.02 -4.77
N ASN A 17 -9.78 7.05 -4.56
CA ASN A 17 -9.65 6.05 -3.51
C ASN A 17 -9.64 4.63 -4.07
N PHE A 18 -8.52 3.93 -3.89
CA PHE A 18 -8.34 2.53 -4.29
C PHE A 18 -8.07 1.60 -3.09
N THR A 19 -8.42 1.98 -1.85
CA THR A 19 -8.12 1.14 -0.66
C THR A 19 -8.84 -0.20 -0.62
N GLU A 20 -9.89 -0.36 -1.42
CA GLU A 20 -10.73 -1.57 -1.47
C GLU A 20 -10.59 -2.32 -2.80
N ILE A 21 -9.72 -1.86 -3.70
CA ILE A 21 -9.57 -2.49 -5.02
C ILE A 21 -9.10 -3.95 -4.93
N THR A 22 -8.29 -4.26 -3.91
CA THR A 22 -7.82 -5.62 -3.62
C THR A 22 -8.95 -6.58 -3.30
N ASP A 23 -10.05 -6.09 -2.76
CA ASP A 23 -11.14 -6.92 -2.24
C ASP A 23 -11.95 -7.59 -3.35
N ARG A 24 -11.77 -7.12 -4.61
CA ARG A 24 -12.35 -7.74 -5.80
C ARG A 24 -11.79 -9.14 -6.09
N HIS A 25 -10.52 -9.37 -5.74
CA HIS A 25 -9.78 -10.57 -6.13
C HIS A 25 -9.04 -11.27 -4.99
N PHE A 26 -8.79 -10.57 -3.88
CA PHE A 26 -7.92 -11.04 -2.80
C PHE A 26 -8.53 -10.76 -1.43
N SER A 27 -8.17 -11.59 -0.44
CA SER A 27 -8.47 -11.36 0.96
C SER A 27 -7.18 -11.37 1.78
N LEU A 28 -7.08 -10.46 2.76
CA LEU A 28 -5.94 -10.40 3.66
C LEU A 28 -6.17 -11.35 4.83
N GLY A 29 -5.19 -12.22 5.11
CA GLY A 29 -5.29 -13.22 6.17
C GLY A 29 -5.51 -12.63 7.58
N ALA A 30 -6.10 -13.44 8.46
CA ALA A 30 -6.48 -13.03 9.83
C ALA A 30 -5.27 -12.63 10.70
N HIS A 31 -4.08 -13.15 10.40
CA HIS A 31 -2.83 -12.83 11.11
C HIS A 31 -2.40 -11.37 10.96
N LEU A 32 -2.86 -10.67 9.92
CA LEU A 32 -2.51 -9.27 9.70
C LEU A 32 -3.35 -8.39 10.62
N ASN A 33 -2.77 -7.69 11.59
CA ASN A 33 -3.58 -6.82 12.47
C ASN A 33 -4.24 -5.65 11.71
N ALA A 34 -5.19 -4.95 12.35
CA ALA A 34 -5.94 -3.87 11.70
C ALA A 34 -5.06 -2.72 11.20
N ARG A 35 -3.96 -2.41 11.91
CA ARG A 35 -3.01 -1.37 11.52
C ARG A 35 -2.23 -1.76 10.27
N ASP A 36 -1.78 -3.00 10.21
CA ASP A 36 -1.04 -3.57 9.08
C ASP A 36 -1.94 -3.68 7.84
N ARG A 37 -3.18 -4.16 8.00
CA ARG A 37 -4.19 -4.14 6.92
C ARG A 37 -4.39 -2.73 6.35
N LYS A 38 -4.54 -1.73 7.22
CA LYS A 38 -4.71 -0.33 6.81
C LYS A 38 -3.47 0.21 6.09
N ALA A 39 -2.28 -0.11 6.57
CA ALA A 39 -1.03 0.32 5.94
C ALA A 39 -0.87 -0.29 4.53
N VAL A 40 -1.06 -1.60 4.39
CA VAL A 40 -0.98 -2.30 3.10
C VAL A 40 -1.98 -1.72 2.11
N ARG A 41 -3.25 -1.57 2.49
CA ARG A 41 -4.30 -0.99 1.62
C ARG A 41 -3.97 0.44 1.17
N LYS A 42 -3.38 1.25 2.05
CA LYS A 42 -2.94 2.60 1.68
C LYS A 42 -1.77 2.58 0.71
N THR A 43 -0.81 1.66 0.88
CA THR A 43 0.30 1.49 -0.06
C THR A 43 -0.19 1.04 -1.43
N VAL A 44 -1.07 0.04 -1.50
CA VAL A 44 -1.71 -0.38 -2.76
C VAL A 44 -2.44 0.79 -3.41
N SER A 45 -3.23 1.55 -2.64
CA SER A 45 -3.94 2.72 -3.16
C SER A 45 -3.01 3.81 -3.71
N GLY A 46 -1.85 4.00 -3.08
CA GLY A 46 -0.81 4.91 -3.59
C GLY A 46 -0.17 4.42 -4.89
N LEU A 47 0.20 3.14 -4.96
CA LEU A 47 0.80 2.52 -6.15
C LEU A 47 -0.17 2.49 -7.33
N MET A 48 -1.44 2.18 -7.08
CA MET A 48 -2.51 2.24 -8.09
C MET A 48 -2.60 3.62 -8.75
N LYS A 49 -2.50 4.70 -7.97
CA LYS A 49 -2.55 6.07 -8.50
C LYS A 49 -1.40 6.40 -9.44
N ILE A 50 -0.23 5.80 -9.22
CA ILE A 50 1.00 6.09 -9.97
C ILE A 50 1.09 5.20 -11.20
N LEU A 51 0.84 3.90 -11.04
CA LEU A 51 1.03 2.89 -12.08
C LEU A 51 -0.21 2.72 -12.97
N PHE A 52 -1.40 2.85 -12.39
CA PHE A 52 -2.69 2.62 -13.05
C PHE A 52 -3.64 3.80 -12.79
N PRO A 53 -3.27 5.04 -13.21
CA PRO A 53 -4.06 6.23 -12.92
C PRO A 53 -5.48 6.20 -13.52
N HIS A 54 -5.68 5.41 -14.57
CA HIS A 54 -6.96 5.16 -15.24
C HIS A 54 -7.85 4.16 -14.48
N GLY A 55 -7.34 3.50 -13.43
CA GLY A 55 -8.10 2.63 -12.54
C GLY A 55 -8.36 1.22 -13.06
N GLU A 56 -7.92 0.89 -14.28
CA GLU A 56 -7.94 -0.47 -14.80
C GLU A 56 -6.63 -1.17 -14.45
N VAL A 57 -6.72 -2.38 -13.89
CA VAL A 57 -5.57 -3.18 -13.50
C VAL A 57 -5.93 -4.63 -13.69
N SER A 58 -5.00 -5.42 -14.24
CA SER A 58 -5.22 -6.85 -14.34
C SER A 58 -5.12 -7.49 -12.95
N GLN A 59 -5.72 -8.67 -12.77
CA GLN A 59 -5.59 -9.41 -11.51
C GLN A 59 -4.13 -9.73 -11.18
N ALA A 60 -3.31 -10.01 -12.21
CA ALA A 60 -1.89 -10.32 -12.05
C ALA A 60 -1.10 -9.10 -11.57
N ASP A 61 -1.26 -7.95 -12.21
CA ASP A 61 -0.60 -6.71 -11.80
C ASP A 61 -1.03 -6.29 -10.39
N LEU A 62 -2.32 -6.45 -10.07
CA LEU A 62 -2.82 -6.15 -8.73
C LEU A 62 -2.22 -7.09 -7.67
N ALA A 63 -1.96 -8.34 -8.01
CA ALA A 63 -1.26 -9.28 -7.14
C ALA A 63 0.18 -8.82 -6.87
N GLU A 64 0.92 -8.41 -7.91
CA GLU A 64 2.29 -7.90 -7.77
C GLU A 64 2.36 -6.65 -6.89
N ILE A 65 1.45 -5.70 -7.09
CA ILE A 65 1.33 -4.50 -6.24
C ILE A 65 1.04 -4.88 -4.79
N LEU A 66 0.15 -5.86 -4.58
CA LEU A 66 -0.23 -6.30 -3.24
C LEU A 66 0.93 -7.01 -2.53
N GLU A 67 1.66 -7.89 -3.22
CA GLU A 67 2.85 -8.55 -2.69
C GLU A 67 3.92 -7.54 -2.28
N LEU A 68 4.21 -6.56 -3.15
CA LEU A 68 5.15 -5.48 -2.86
C LEU A 68 4.72 -4.68 -1.62
N ALA A 69 3.43 -4.37 -1.50
CA ALA A 69 2.90 -3.64 -0.34
C ALA A 69 3.01 -4.44 0.97
N LEU A 70 2.73 -5.75 0.92
CA LEU A 70 2.87 -6.67 2.06
C LEU A 70 4.33 -6.79 2.49
N GLU A 71 5.23 -7.02 1.53
CA GLU A 71 6.66 -7.13 1.78
C GLU A 71 7.21 -5.83 2.39
N GLY A 72 6.88 -4.67 1.80
CA GLY A 72 7.29 -3.37 2.33
C GLY A 72 6.84 -3.17 3.77
N ARG A 73 5.58 -3.54 4.09
CA ARG A 73 5.08 -3.45 5.48
C ARG A 73 5.85 -4.36 6.42
N ARG A 74 6.15 -5.60 6.00
CA ARG A 74 6.94 -6.56 6.77
C ARG A 74 8.36 -6.04 7.03
N ARG A 75 9.06 -5.57 6.00
CA ARG A 75 10.41 -5.01 6.12
C ARG A 75 10.48 -3.87 7.13
N VAL A 76 9.52 -2.95 7.12
CA VAL A 76 9.46 -1.86 8.12
C VAL A 76 9.26 -2.41 9.53
N LYS A 77 8.36 -3.39 9.74
CA LYS A 77 8.16 -4.02 11.06
C LYS A 77 9.44 -4.69 11.57
N GLU A 78 10.14 -5.43 10.70
CA GLU A 78 11.39 -6.11 11.05
C GLU A 78 12.48 -5.10 11.41
N GLN A 79 12.59 -3.97 10.69
CA GLN A 79 13.56 -2.92 11.02
C GLN A 79 13.25 -2.24 12.35
N LEU A 80 11.97 -1.93 12.64
CA LEU A 80 11.58 -1.38 13.94
C LEU A 80 11.94 -2.32 15.09
N LYS A 81 11.71 -3.63 14.93
CA LYS A 81 12.11 -4.65 15.92
C LYS A 81 13.63 -4.68 16.15
N LYS A 82 14.44 -4.48 15.12
CA LYS A 82 15.91 -4.40 15.24
C LYS A 82 16.36 -3.14 15.99
N MET A 83 15.73 -1.99 15.72
CA MET A 83 16.13 -0.69 16.29
C MET A 83 15.70 -0.51 17.76
N GLY A 84 14.58 -1.10 18.16
CA GLY A 84 14.02 -0.92 19.51
C GLY A 84 13.25 -2.15 19.98
N SER A 85 13.95 -3.27 20.18
CA SER A 85 13.33 -4.56 20.50
C SER A 85 12.35 -4.51 21.68
N PHE A 86 12.62 -3.68 22.69
CA PHE A 86 11.77 -3.50 23.87
C PHE A 86 10.47 -2.73 23.58
N GLU A 87 10.52 -1.70 22.73
CA GLU A 87 9.35 -0.88 22.36
C GLU A 87 8.45 -1.57 21.32
N TYR A 88 9.05 -2.35 20.42
CA TYR A 88 8.36 -2.91 19.25
C TYR A 88 8.01 -4.40 19.37
N TYR A 89 8.21 -5.02 20.55
CA TYR A 89 7.96 -6.46 20.76
C TYR A 89 6.52 -6.90 20.44
N HIS A 90 5.53 -6.04 20.76
CA HIS A 90 4.11 -6.29 20.49
C HIS A 90 3.68 -6.09 19.03
N THR A 91 4.57 -5.66 18.15
CA THR A 91 4.25 -5.41 16.72
C THR A 91 4.27 -6.72 15.91
N SER A 92 3.94 -7.87 16.50
CA SER A 92 3.88 -9.15 15.79
C SER A 92 2.53 -9.28 15.09
#